data_AF-A0A6J6V7Q5-F1
#
_entry.id   AF-A0A6J6V7Q5-F1
#
_cell.length_a   1.000
_cell.length_b   1.000
_cell.length_c   1.000
_cell.angle_alpha   90.00
_cell.angle_beta   90.00
_cell.angle_gamma   90.00
#
_symmetry.space_group_name_H-M   'P 1'
#
loop_
_entity.id
_entity.type
_entity.pdbx_description
1 polymer ?
#
loop_
_entity_poly.entity_id
_entity_poly.type
_entity_poly.pdbx_seq_one_letter_code
_entity_poly.pdbx_strand_id
1 'polypeptide(L)'
;MILEYEKALTRIDSRTGNPYDVSAHFIWIGERTRQLDGAHMDFAEKVHNPIGVKLGPKTTPDEVLAIIKKLNPNNDPGRLTFISRMGASLIREKLPPLIETVVKSGATVLWVCDPMHGNTYEAPSGYKTRKFDDVLDEVRGFFEVHKKLGTHPGGIHIELTGDDVTECVGGGDQISHEDLATRYESACDPRLNHTQSLELAFLVAEMLRDHKK
;
A
#
# COMPACT_ATOMS: atom_id res chain seq x y z
N MET A 1 -6.45 6.64 12.01
CA MET A 1 -7.87 6.70 11.58
C MET A 1 -8.72 6.87 12.82
N ILE A 2 -9.80 7.66 12.72
CA ILE A 2 -10.68 8.03 13.84
C ILE A 2 -12.11 7.65 13.42
N LEU A 3 -12.66 6.57 13.99
CA LEU A 3 -13.95 6.02 13.54
C LEU A 3 -15.13 6.96 13.80
N GLU A 4 -15.02 7.85 14.79
CA GLU A 4 -16.02 8.89 15.06
C GLU A 4 -16.18 9.83 13.87
N TYR A 5 -15.09 10.16 13.19
CA TYR A 5 -15.09 11.00 11.98
C TYR A 5 -15.72 10.26 10.79
N GLU A 6 -15.27 9.02 10.52
CA GLU A 6 -15.77 8.22 9.39
C GLU A 6 -17.27 7.89 9.54
N LYS A 7 -17.71 7.54 10.76
CA LYS A 7 -19.14 7.31 11.06
C LYS A 7 -19.96 8.58 10.86
N ALA A 8 -19.48 9.73 11.32
CA ALA A 8 -20.18 11.00 11.15
C ALA A 8 -20.30 11.43 9.67
N LEU A 9 -19.44 10.91 8.79
CA LEU A 9 -19.46 11.16 7.35
C LEU A 9 -20.08 10.02 6.52
N THR A 10 -20.56 8.95 7.15
CA THR A 10 -21.29 7.89 6.43
C THR A 10 -22.71 8.34 6.08
N ARG A 11 -23.14 8.15 4.83
CA ARG A 11 -24.46 8.53 4.31
C ARG A 11 -25.12 7.36 3.60
N ILE A 12 -26.45 7.34 3.60
CA ILE A 12 -27.22 6.39 2.78
C ILE A 12 -27.38 6.99 1.38
N ASP A 13 -26.90 6.28 0.37
CA ASP A 13 -27.10 6.66 -1.02
C ASP A 13 -28.59 6.56 -1.40
N SER A 14 -29.13 7.64 -1.96
CA SER A 14 -30.56 7.76 -2.25
C SER A 14 -31.07 6.83 -3.36
N ARG A 15 -30.18 6.27 -4.20
CA ARG A 15 -30.54 5.44 -5.34
C ARG A 15 -30.51 3.95 -5.02
N THR A 16 -29.57 3.54 -4.17
CA THR A 16 -29.27 2.15 -3.83
C THR A 16 -29.72 1.77 -2.41
N GLY A 17 -29.90 2.76 -1.53
CA GLY A 17 -30.15 2.52 -0.10
C GLY A 17 -28.92 2.03 0.67
N ASN A 18 -27.76 1.98 0.04
CA ASN A 18 -26.53 1.47 0.63
C ASN A 18 -25.77 2.58 1.38
N PRO A 19 -25.12 2.24 2.51
CA PRO A 19 -24.23 3.16 3.20
C PRO A 19 -22.90 3.34 2.45
N TYR A 20 -22.47 4.59 2.31
CA TYR A 20 -21.14 4.97 1.84
C TYR A 20 -20.50 5.92 2.83
N ASP A 21 -19.23 5.70 3.13
CA ASP A 21 -18.40 6.70 3.78
C ASP A 21 -18.10 7.79 2.75
N VAL A 22 -18.63 9.00 2.94
CA VAL A 22 -18.38 10.12 2.02
C VAL A 22 -17.23 11.02 2.49
N SER A 23 -16.41 10.56 3.44
CA SER A 23 -15.14 11.22 3.77
C SER A 23 -14.12 11.10 2.63
N ALA A 24 -14.16 9.98 1.89
CA ALA A 24 -13.29 9.70 0.75
C ALA A 24 -13.90 8.67 -0.20
N HIS A 25 -13.46 8.67 -1.47
CA HIS A 25 -13.89 7.67 -2.46
C HIS A 25 -13.39 6.26 -2.14
N PHE A 26 -12.13 6.17 -1.69
CA PHE A 26 -11.43 4.94 -1.33
C PHE A 26 -10.89 5.09 0.09
N ILE A 27 -11.15 4.09 0.93
CA ILE A 27 -10.64 4.04 2.31
C ILE A 27 -9.83 2.77 2.49
N TRP A 28 -8.88 2.78 3.42
CA TRP A 28 -8.09 1.58 3.72
C TRP A 28 -7.89 1.36 5.21
N ILE A 29 -7.68 0.09 5.57
CA ILE A 29 -7.41 -0.35 6.93
C ILE A 29 -5.91 -0.56 7.08
N GLY A 30 -5.33 0.09 8.09
CA GLY A 30 -3.89 0.03 8.38
C GLY A 30 -3.47 -1.30 9.01
N GLU A 31 -2.17 -1.61 8.91
CA GLU A 31 -1.58 -2.84 9.45
C GLU A 31 -1.86 -3.03 10.96
N ARG A 32 -1.91 -1.94 11.71
CA ARG A 32 -2.12 -1.97 13.17
C ARG A 32 -3.60 -2.05 13.58
N THR A 33 -4.52 -1.90 12.63
CA THR A 33 -5.97 -1.81 12.89
C THR A 33 -6.80 -2.83 12.11
N ARG A 34 -6.16 -3.82 11.46
CA ARG A 34 -6.81 -4.87 10.65
C ARG A 34 -7.20 -6.14 11.43
N GLN A 35 -7.39 -6.06 12.73
CA GLN A 35 -7.89 -7.19 13.52
C GLN A 35 -9.26 -7.61 12.98
N LEU A 36 -9.45 -8.89 12.66
CA LEU A 36 -10.61 -9.38 11.91
C LEU A 36 -11.94 -9.10 12.62
N ASP A 37 -11.94 -9.17 13.94
CA ASP A 37 -13.06 -8.85 14.86
C ASP A 37 -13.02 -7.39 15.37
N GLY A 38 -12.07 -6.60 14.89
CA GLY A 38 -11.87 -5.21 15.28
C GLY A 38 -12.84 -4.22 14.61
N ALA A 39 -12.99 -3.06 15.24
CA ALA A 39 -13.95 -2.03 14.83
C ALA A 39 -13.74 -1.48 13.41
N HIS A 40 -12.49 -1.47 12.90
CA HIS A 40 -12.20 -0.99 11.55
C HIS A 40 -12.66 -1.99 10.48
N MET A 41 -12.46 -3.29 10.72
CA MET A 41 -12.93 -4.35 9.83
C MET A 41 -14.45 -4.42 9.84
N ASP A 42 -15.09 -4.25 11.00
CA ASP A 42 -16.55 -4.15 11.12
C ASP A 42 -17.13 -2.93 10.40
N PHE A 43 -16.46 -1.77 10.48
CA PHE A 43 -16.88 -0.56 9.75
C PHE A 43 -16.77 -0.75 8.23
N ALA A 44 -15.63 -1.25 7.75
CA ALA A 44 -15.38 -1.45 6.33
C ALA A 44 -16.29 -2.50 5.68
N GLU A 45 -16.70 -3.53 6.45
CA GLU A 45 -17.70 -4.51 5.99
C GLU A 45 -19.06 -3.85 5.70
N LYS A 46 -19.43 -2.81 6.46
CA LYS A 46 -20.75 -2.18 6.38
C LYS A 46 -20.87 -1.15 5.28
N VAL A 47 -19.80 -0.47 4.88
CA VAL A 47 -19.84 0.58 3.84
C VAL A 47 -19.58 0.00 2.44
N HIS A 48 -20.08 0.67 1.40
CA HIS A 48 -20.00 0.19 0.01
C HIS A 48 -18.87 0.82 -0.84
N ASN A 49 -17.98 1.62 -0.24
CA ASN A 49 -16.76 2.11 -0.88
C ASN A 49 -15.83 0.97 -1.32
N PRO A 50 -15.00 1.12 -2.36
CA PRO A 50 -13.84 0.27 -2.54
C PRO A 50 -12.89 0.36 -1.34
N ILE A 51 -12.39 -0.78 -0.85
CA ILE A 51 -11.64 -0.89 0.41
C ILE A 51 -10.23 -1.41 0.16
N GLY A 52 -9.24 -0.76 0.77
CA GLY A 52 -7.87 -1.25 0.90
C GLY A 52 -7.60 -1.95 2.23
N VAL A 53 -6.73 -2.96 2.25
CA VAL A 53 -6.16 -3.52 3.50
C VAL A 53 -4.65 -3.64 3.35
N LYS A 54 -3.92 -3.02 4.28
CA LYS A 54 -2.45 -3.10 4.35
C LYS A 54 -2.05 -4.51 4.83
N LEU A 55 -1.11 -5.13 4.13
CA LEU A 55 -0.56 -6.45 4.48
C LEU A 55 0.94 -6.34 4.73
N GLY A 56 1.37 -6.60 5.96
CA GLY A 56 2.78 -6.66 6.35
C GLY A 56 3.41 -8.06 6.26
N PRO A 57 4.71 -8.18 6.58
CA PRO A 57 5.48 -9.42 6.43
C PRO A 57 5.06 -10.56 7.37
N LYS A 58 4.15 -10.29 8.31
CA LYS A 58 3.57 -11.28 9.23
C LYS A 58 2.20 -11.77 8.79
N THR A 59 1.62 -11.21 7.73
CA THR A 59 0.34 -11.67 7.18
C THR A 59 0.43 -13.12 6.75
N THR A 60 -0.58 -13.92 7.08
CA THR A 60 -0.66 -15.33 6.69
C THR A 60 -1.69 -15.55 5.58
N PRO A 61 -1.58 -16.66 4.82
CA PRO A 61 -2.60 -17.09 3.87
C PRO A 61 -4.02 -17.18 4.46
N ASP A 62 -4.14 -17.73 5.67
CA ASP A 62 -5.44 -17.89 6.34
C ASP A 62 -6.07 -16.53 6.70
N GLU A 63 -5.25 -15.57 7.16
CA GLU A 63 -5.71 -14.19 7.39
C GLU A 63 -6.24 -13.56 6.10
N VAL A 64 -5.54 -13.76 4.97
CA VAL A 64 -5.96 -13.22 3.67
C VAL A 64 -7.33 -13.77 3.25
N LEU A 65 -7.56 -15.08 3.38
CA LEU A 65 -8.86 -15.70 3.08
C LEU A 65 -9.96 -15.19 4.00
N ALA A 66 -9.66 -15.03 5.29
CA ALA A 66 -10.62 -14.50 6.25
C ALA A 66 -11.01 -13.05 5.95
N ILE A 67 -10.04 -12.22 5.53
CA ILE A 67 -10.29 -10.83 5.09
C ILE A 67 -11.16 -10.81 3.84
N ILE A 68 -10.88 -11.65 2.83
CA ILE A 68 -11.70 -11.74 1.61
C ILE A 68 -13.15 -12.10 1.97
N LYS A 69 -13.34 -13.13 2.78
CA LYS A 69 -14.67 -13.58 3.20
C LYS A 69 -15.47 -12.47 3.88
N LYS A 70 -14.79 -11.62 4.65
CA LYS A 70 -15.43 -10.52 5.39
C LYS A 70 -15.71 -9.30 4.50
N LEU A 71 -14.76 -8.87 3.68
CA LEU A 71 -14.83 -7.58 2.99
C LEU A 71 -15.25 -7.66 1.52
N ASN A 72 -15.15 -8.84 0.90
CA ASN A 72 -15.58 -9.11 -0.47
C ASN A 72 -16.35 -10.45 -0.60
N PRO A 73 -17.42 -10.67 0.17
CA PRO A 73 -18.13 -11.96 0.22
C PRO A 73 -18.76 -12.36 -1.12
N ASN A 74 -19.13 -11.39 -1.96
CA ASN A 74 -19.74 -11.63 -3.26
C ASN A 74 -18.71 -11.73 -4.41
N ASN A 75 -17.41 -11.61 -4.08
CA ASN A 75 -16.32 -11.62 -5.04
C ASN A 75 -16.43 -10.53 -6.12
N ASP A 76 -16.91 -9.34 -5.73
CA ASP A 76 -17.10 -8.20 -6.62
C ASP A 76 -15.72 -7.65 -7.07
N PRO A 77 -15.41 -7.63 -8.38
CA PRO A 77 -14.15 -7.08 -8.86
C PRO A 77 -14.01 -5.59 -8.51
N GLY A 78 -12.85 -5.22 -7.96
CA GLY A 78 -12.57 -3.84 -7.54
C GLY A 78 -13.07 -3.46 -6.15
N ARG A 79 -13.82 -4.33 -5.46
CA ARG A 79 -14.26 -4.09 -4.07
C ARG A 79 -13.09 -4.07 -3.09
N LEU A 80 -12.18 -5.05 -3.19
CA LEU A 80 -11.08 -5.24 -2.25
C LEU A 80 -9.72 -5.08 -2.92
N THR A 81 -8.87 -4.26 -2.30
CA THR A 81 -7.47 -4.05 -2.67
C THR A 81 -6.57 -4.49 -1.53
N PHE A 82 -5.63 -5.41 -1.81
CA PHE A 82 -4.54 -5.71 -0.90
C PHE A 82 -3.34 -4.82 -1.19
N ILE A 83 -2.86 -4.13 -0.15
CA ILE A 83 -1.75 -3.19 -0.23
C ILE A 83 -0.55 -3.80 0.49
N SER A 84 0.37 -4.44 -0.24
CA SER A 84 1.52 -5.13 0.35
C SER A 84 2.62 -4.14 0.75
N ARG A 85 3.12 -4.23 1.98
CA ARG A 85 4.24 -3.43 2.53
C ARG A 85 5.25 -4.34 3.23
N MET A 86 5.91 -5.21 2.49
CA MET A 86 6.74 -6.28 3.06
C MET A 86 8.13 -5.79 3.45
N GLY A 87 8.64 -4.78 2.75
CA GLY A 87 10.05 -4.41 2.73
C GLY A 87 10.79 -5.11 1.59
N ALA A 88 11.79 -4.42 1.00
CA ALA A 88 12.56 -4.88 -0.15
C ALA A 88 13.18 -6.28 0.06
N SER A 89 13.71 -6.53 1.25
CA SER A 89 14.35 -7.79 1.61
C SER A 89 13.39 -8.98 1.75
N LEU A 90 12.09 -8.73 1.91
CA LEU A 90 11.10 -9.76 2.24
C LEU A 90 10.03 -9.95 1.16
N ILE A 91 9.79 -8.97 0.28
CA ILE A 91 8.69 -9.00 -0.70
C ILE A 91 8.71 -10.26 -1.58
N ARG A 92 9.89 -10.67 -2.05
CA ARG A 92 10.07 -11.83 -2.95
C ARG A 92 9.83 -13.17 -2.26
N GLU A 93 9.92 -13.22 -0.94
CA GLU A 93 9.67 -14.42 -0.13
C GLU A 93 8.23 -14.45 0.42
N LYS A 94 7.76 -13.33 0.97
CA LYS A 94 6.52 -13.28 1.75
C LYS A 94 5.27 -13.06 0.92
N LEU A 95 5.35 -12.39 -0.23
CA LEU A 95 4.19 -12.13 -1.07
C LEU A 95 3.68 -13.35 -1.85
N PRO A 96 4.53 -14.22 -2.46
CA PRO A 96 4.05 -15.31 -3.30
C PRO A 96 3.02 -16.25 -2.63
N PRO A 97 3.21 -16.71 -1.37
CA PRO A 97 2.24 -17.59 -0.72
C PRO A 97 0.86 -16.94 -0.57
N LEU A 98 0.79 -15.62 -0.37
CA LEU A 98 -0.46 -14.89 -0.25
C LEU A 98 -1.18 -14.81 -1.60
N ILE A 99 -0.47 -14.45 -2.67
CA ILE A 99 -1.04 -14.38 -4.02
C ILE A 99 -1.55 -15.76 -4.46
N GLU A 100 -0.74 -16.82 -4.31
CA GLU A 100 -1.15 -18.17 -4.67
C GLU A 100 -2.43 -18.61 -3.95
N THR A 101 -2.58 -18.20 -2.68
CA THR A 101 -3.76 -18.53 -1.87
C THR A 101 -5.02 -17.84 -2.40
N VAL A 102 -4.90 -16.56 -2.80
CA VAL A 102 -5.99 -15.81 -3.43
C VAL A 102 -6.36 -16.39 -4.80
N VAL A 103 -5.35 -16.78 -5.60
CA VAL A 103 -5.59 -17.43 -6.90
C VAL A 103 -6.31 -18.77 -6.70
N LYS A 104 -5.85 -19.60 -5.75
CA LYS A 104 -6.48 -20.90 -5.44
C LYS A 104 -7.91 -20.76 -4.92
N SER A 105 -8.24 -19.67 -4.23
CA SER A 105 -9.61 -19.44 -3.73
C SER A 105 -10.58 -18.90 -4.79
N GLY A 106 -10.07 -18.48 -5.96
CA GLY A 106 -10.88 -17.85 -7.01
C GLY A 106 -11.34 -16.43 -6.70
N ALA A 107 -10.76 -15.81 -5.66
CA ALA A 107 -11.10 -14.45 -5.27
C ALA A 107 -10.47 -13.41 -6.21
N THR A 108 -11.24 -12.37 -6.54
CA THR A 108 -10.84 -11.24 -7.37
C THR A 108 -10.54 -10.05 -6.48
N VAL A 109 -9.26 -9.70 -6.40
CA VAL A 109 -8.76 -8.57 -5.63
C VAL A 109 -7.76 -7.78 -6.46
N LEU A 110 -7.59 -6.50 -6.14
CA LEU A 110 -6.49 -5.69 -6.69
C LEU A 110 -5.26 -5.83 -5.79
N TRP A 111 -4.08 -6.03 -6.39
CA TRP A 111 -2.81 -6.01 -5.67
C TRP A 111 -2.09 -4.69 -5.92
N VAL A 112 -1.71 -4.01 -4.84
CA VAL A 112 -0.99 -2.73 -4.87
C VAL A 112 0.25 -2.84 -3.99
N CYS A 113 1.38 -2.31 -4.46
CA CYS A 113 2.62 -2.25 -3.71
C CYS A 113 2.71 -0.93 -2.92
N ASP A 114 2.93 -1.00 -1.62
CA ASP A 114 3.35 0.11 -0.76
C ASP A 114 4.83 -0.09 -0.38
N PRO A 115 5.76 0.46 -1.18
CA PRO A 115 7.19 0.29 -0.97
C PRO A 115 7.76 1.23 0.11
N MET A 116 6.90 1.98 0.82
CA MET A 116 7.33 3.03 1.72
C MET A 116 7.40 2.50 3.15
N HIS A 117 6.28 2.00 3.66
CA HIS A 117 6.13 1.58 5.06
C HIS A 117 6.90 0.29 5.39
N GLY A 118 7.35 -0.44 4.37
CA GLY A 118 8.25 -1.60 4.48
C GLY A 118 9.69 -1.24 4.86
N ASN A 119 10.14 -0.04 4.47
CA ASN A 119 11.57 0.30 4.33
C ASN A 119 12.02 1.48 5.19
N THR A 120 11.23 1.90 6.18
CA THR A 120 11.64 2.97 7.11
C THR A 120 12.70 2.47 8.09
N TYR A 121 13.76 3.27 8.27
CA TYR A 121 14.79 3.07 9.30
C TYR A 121 15.18 4.41 9.92
N GLU A 122 15.95 4.37 11.00
CA GLU A 122 16.50 5.57 11.67
C GLU A 122 17.94 5.80 11.21
N ALA A 123 18.22 7.01 10.72
CA ALA A 123 19.55 7.46 10.35
C ALA A 123 20.43 7.71 11.59
N PRO A 124 21.77 7.75 11.45
CA PRO A 124 22.66 8.10 12.57
C PRO A 124 22.35 9.45 13.24
N SER A 125 21.73 10.38 12.49
CA SER A 125 21.27 11.68 12.99
C SER A 125 19.97 11.63 13.81
N GLY A 126 19.32 10.47 13.92
CA GLY A 126 18.03 10.29 14.60
C GLY A 126 16.81 10.56 13.73
N TYR A 127 16.99 11.08 12.51
CA TYR A 127 15.90 11.22 11.55
C TYR A 127 15.43 9.85 11.06
N LYS A 128 14.12 9.64 11.01
CA LYS A 128 13.55 8.54 10.24
C LYS A 128 13.74 8.84 8.76
N THR A 129 14.17 7.86 7.99
CA THR A 129 14.34 8.00 6.55
C THR A 129 14.06 6.67 5.85
N ARG A 130 14.08 6.70 4.52
CA ARG A 130 13.94 5.55 3.63
C ARG A 130 15.00 5.69 2.54
N LYS A 131 15.61 4.57 2.13
CA LYS A 131 16.49 4.58 0.96
C LYS A 131 15.66 4.46 -0.29
N PHE A 132 15.86 5.37 -1.24
CA PHE A 132 15.18 5.31 -2.53
C PHE A 132 15.40 3.96 -3.24
N ASP A 133 16.60 3.41 -3.16
CA ASP A 133 16.92 2.10 -3.76
C ASP A 133 16.12 0.95 -3.15
N ASP A 134 15.88 0.96 -1.84
CA ASP A 134 15.06 -0.05 -1.16
C ASP A 134 13.58 0.10 -1.54
N VAL A 135 13.09 1.35 -1.62
CA VAL A 135 11.73 1.65 -2.13
C VAL A 135 11.56 1.08 -3.54
N LEU A 136 12.52 1.36 -4.42
CA LEU A 136 12.49 0.89 -5.79
C LEU A 136 12.62 -0.65 -5.90
N ASP A 137 13.49 -1.27 -5.09
CA ASP A 137 13.67 -2.72 -5.10
C ASP A 137 12.44 -3.48 -4.60
N GLU A 138 11.69 -2.92 -3.64
CA GLU A 138 10.41 -3.52 -3.25
C GLU A 138 9.40 -3.52 -4.41
N VAL A 139 9.33 -2.43 -5.17
CA VAL A 139 8.48 -2.36 -6.37
C VAL A 139 8.95 -3.36 -7.43
N ARG A 140 10.26 -3.46 -7.69
CA ARG A 140 10.81 -4.47 -8.62
C ARG A 140 10.42 -5.89 -8.19
N GLY A 141 10.65 -6.22 -6.92
CA GLY A 141 10.30 -7.52 -6.36
C GLY A 141 8.80 -7.83 -6.46
N PHE A 142 7.94 -6.84 -6.25
CA PHE A 142 6.50 -6.97 -6.47
C PHE A 142 6.15 -7.34 -7.92
N PHE A 143 6.72 -6.64 -8.91
CA PHE A 143 6.52 -6.95 -10.32
C PHE A 143 7.09 -8.33 -10.72
N GLU A 144 8.26 -8.70 -10.21
CA GLU A 144 8.88 -10.01 -10.43
C GLU A 144 8.00 -11.15 -9.91
N VAL A 145 7.45 -11.02 -8.70
CA VAL A 145 6.53 -12.00 -8.11
C VAL A 145 5.28 -12.14 -8.97
N HIS A 146 4.65 -11.03 -9.36
CA HIS A 146 3.47 -11.05 -10.21
C HIS A 146 3.74 -11.69 -11.58
N LYS A 147 4.86 -11.36 -12.21
CA LYS A 147 5.31 -11.97 -13.47
C LYS A 147 5.52 -13.48 -13.33
N LYS A 148 6.19 -13.93 -12.27
CA LYS A 148 6.45 -15.35 -12.02
C LYS A 148 5.16 -16.15 -11.80
N LEU A 149 4.17 -15.55 -11.13
CA LEU A 149 2.89 -16.19 -10.81
C LEU A 149 1.83 -16.00 -11.90
N GLY A 150 2.12 -15.25 -12.98
CA GLY A 150 1.15 -14.95 -14.03
C GLY A 150 -0.05 -14.13 -13.54
N THR A 151 0.17 -13.24 -12.56
CA THR A 151 -0.87 -12.38 -11.97
C THR A 151 -0.61 -10.90 -12.26
N HIS A 152 -1.62 -10.06 -12.09
CA HIS A 152 -1.55 -8.65 -12.46
C HIS A 152 -1.00 -7.76 -11.32
N PRO A 153 0.11 -7.02 -11.54
CA PRO A 153 0.60 -5.99 -10.62
C PRO A 153 -0.27 -4.72 -10.76
N GLY A 154 -1.25 -4.56 -9.88
CA GLY A 154 -2.37 -3.63 -10.06
C GLY A 154 -2.09 -2.15 -9.75
N GLY A 155 -1.00 -1.83 -9.05
CA GLY A 155 -0.63 -0.43 -8.81
C GLY A 155 0.43 -0.23 -7.71
N ILE A 156 0.70 1.03 -7.39
CA ILE A 156 1.59 1.46 -6.31
C ILE A 156 0.88 2.46 -5.38
N HIS A 157 1.27 2.49 -4.11
CA HIS A 157 0.78 3.39 -3.07
C HIS A 157 1.98 4.02 -2.35
N ILE A 158 2.25 5.30 -2.64
CA ILE A 158 3.46 6.00 -2.20
C ILE A 158 3.14 7.27 -1.43
N GLU A 159 4.05 7.69 -0.56
CA GLU A 159 4.00 8.96 0.17
C GLU A 159 4.96 9.93 -0.50
N LEU A 160 4.43 11.03 -1.05
CA LEU A 160 5.22 12.01 -1.80
C LEU A 160 4.81 13.45 -1.46
N THR A 161 5.68 14.39 -1.79
CA THR A 161 5.36 15.82 -1.88
C THR A 161 5.94 16.42 -3.16
N GLY A 162 5.35 17.52 -3.63
CA GLY A 162 5.87 18.29 -4.76
C GLY A 162 7.03 19.21 -4.39
N ASP A 163 7.40 19.27 -3.11
CA ASP A 163 8.48 20.11 -2.59
C ASP A 163 9.85 19.42 -2.68
N ASP A 164 10.91 20.23 -2.71
CA ASP A 164 12.31 19.77 -2.74
C ASP A 164 12.80 19.42 -1.32
N VAL A 165 12.07 18.53 -0.64
CA VAL A 165 12.42 18.07 0.72
C VAL A 165 13.55 17.05 0.70
N THR A 166 14.24 16.95 1.84
CA THR A 166 15.33 15.99 2.07
C THR A 166 14.90 14.95 3.11
N GLU A 167 13.90 14.15 2.75
CA GLU A 167 13.27 13.20 3.69
C GLU A 167 13.70 11.73 3.43
N CYS A 168 13.85 11.35 2.16
CA CYS A 168 14.38 10.05 1.74
C CYS A 168 15.81 10.19 1.18
N VAL A 169 16.71 9.28 1.55
CA VAL A 169 18.10 9.27 1.05
C VAL A 169 18.20 8.60 -0.33
N GLY A 170 19.19 9.02 -1.11
CA GLY A 170 19.43 8.53 -2.48
C GLY A 170 18.56 9.20 -3.54
N GLY A 171 18.27 8.47 -4.62
CA GLY A 171 17.66 9.03 -5.85
C GLY A 171 18.67 9.79 -6.70
N GLY A 172 18.20 10.41 -7.79
CA GLY A 172 19.06 11.15 -8.73
C GLY A 172 19.94 12.23 -8.09
N ASP A 173 19.43 12.92 -7.07
CA ASP A 173 20.13 14.00 -6.36
C ASP A 173 21.11 13.47 -5.28
N GLN A 174 21.16 12.15 -5.04
CA GLN A 174 22.08 11.50 -4.10
C GLN A 174 22.03 12.08 -2.67
N ILE A 175 20.83 12.34 -2.15
CA ILE A 175 20.60 12.89 -0.81
C ILE A 175 21.28 12.00 0.24
N SER A 176 22.17 12.58 1.05
CA SER A 176 22.89 11.90 2.11
C SER A 176 22.14 11.94 3.45
N HIS A 177 22.70 11.27 4.47
CA HIS A 177 22.17 11.35 5.84
C HIS A 177 22.33 12.75 6.46
N GLU A 178 23.39 13.46 6.09
CA GLU A 178 23.66 14.84 6.53
C GLU A 178 22.67 15.84 5.92
N ASP A 179 22.29 15.60 4.66
CA ASP A 179 21.33 16.45 3.94
C ASP A 179 19.94 16.41 4.57
N LEU A 180 19.58 15.36 5.31
CA LEU A 180 18.25 15.21 5.90
C LEU A 180 17.83 16.44 6.71
N ALA A 181 18.73 17.01 7.50
CA ALA A 181 18.44 18.15 8.36
C ALA A 181 18.19 19.47 7.61
N THR A 182 18.51 19.53 6.31
CA THR A 182 18.38 20.77 5.53
C THR A 182 16.93 21.14 5.28
N ARG A 183 16.07 20.17 4.97
CA ARG A 183 14.66 20.40 4.66
C ARG A 183 13.77 19.19 4.95
N TYR A 184 13.77 18.74 6.21
CA TYR A 184 12.87 17.71 6.72
C TYR A 184 11.56 18.34 7.22
N GLU A 185 10.47 18.25 6.45
CA GLU A 185 9.22 18.98 6.72
C GLU A 185 8.04 18.09 7.10
N SER A 186 8.14 16.77 6.90
CA SER A 186 7.07 15.83 7.23
C SER A 186 6.76 15.82 8.72
N ALA A 187 5.46 15.83 9.03
CA ALA A 187 4.95 15.68 10.40
C ALA A 187 4.99 14.22 10.91
N CYS A 188 5.26 13.24 10.03
CA CYS A 188 5.23 11.82 10.38
C CYS A 188 6.37 11.06 9.69
N ASP A 189 6.08 10.43 8.55
CA ASP A 189 7.03 9.59 7.83
C ASP A 189 7.70 10.34 6.67
N PRO A 190 8.95 9.98 6.32
CA PRO A 190 9.72 10.62 5.24
C PRO A 190 9.09 10.37 3.87
N ARG A 191 8.81 11.42 3.10
CA ARG A 191 8.17 11.36 1.78
C ARG A 191 9.20 11.35 0.66
N LEU A 192 8.82 10.84 -0.52
CA LEU A 192 9.57 11.10 -1.73
C LEU A 192 9.41 12.58 -2.11
N ASN A 193 10.51 13.23 -2.48
CA ASN A 193 10.46 14.57 -3.05
C ASN A 193 10.02 14.52 -4.53
N HIS A 194 9.93 15.68 -5.19
CA HIS A 194 9.44 15.74 -6.57
C HIS A 194 10.33 14.94 -7.55
N THR A 195 11.67 15.05 -7.46
CA THR A 195 12.62 14.34 -8.33
C THR A 195 12.50 12.83 -8.16
N GLN A 196 12.56 12.35 -6.91
CA GLN A 196 12.44 10.93 -6.57
C GLN A 196 11.09 10.36 -7.01
N SER A 197 10.01 11.14 -6.89
CA SER A 197 8.68 10.73 -7.31
C SER A 197 8.57 10.55 -8.83
N LEU A 198 9.15 11.48 -9.61
CA LEU A 198 9.19 11.38 -11.07
C LEU A 198 10.09 10.22 -11.52
N GLU A 199 11.25 10.05 -10.89
CA GLU A 199 12.17 8.95 -11.16
C GLU A 199 11.48 7.59 -10.95
N LEU A 200 10.80 7.41 -9.82
CA LEU A 200 10.03 6.19 -9.54
C LEU A 200 8.94 5.95 -10.59
N ALA A 201 8.24 7.00 -11.03
CA ALA A 201 7.20 6.88 -12.05
C ALA A 201 7.76 6.38 -13.40
N PHE A 202 8.91 6.89 -13.85
CA PHE A 202 9.56 6.40 -15.07
C PHE A 202 9.97 4.94 -14.94
N LEU A 203 10.58 4.56 -13.82
CA LEU A 203 11.02 3.19 -13.59
C LEU A 203 9.84 2.20 -13.54
N VAL A 204 8.73 2.59 -12.91
CA VAL A 204 7.49 1.77 -12.92
C VAL A 204 6.90 1.66 -14.32
N ALA A 205 6.96 2.72 -15.13
CA ALA A 205 6.53 2.67 -16.53
C ALA A 205 7.35 1.67 -17.36
N GLU A 206 8.67 1.58 -17.12
CA GLU A 206 9.52 0.56 -17.74
C GLU A 206 9.14 -0.85 -17.30
N MET A 207 8.92 -1.08 -16.00
CA MET A 207 8.49 -2.38 -15.48
C MET A 207 7.14 -2.83 -16.09
N LEU A 208 6.19 -1.90 -16.25
CA LEU A 208 4.91 -2.17 -16.91
C LEU A 208 5.08 -2.54 -18.39
N ARG A 209 6.00 -1.88 -19.11
CA ARG A 209 6.30 -2.20 -20.51
C ARG A 209 6.87 -3.61 -20.65
N ASP A 210 7.74 -4.01 -19.73
CA ASP A 210 8.39 -5.32 -19.74
C ASP A 210 7.49 -6.46 -19.22
N HIS A 211 6.41 -6.11 -18.52
CA HIS A 211 5.36 -7.03 -18.09
C HIS A 211 4.32 -7.32 -19.19
N LYS A 212 4.08 -6.39 -20.13
CA LYS A 212 3.09 -6.53 -21.23
C LYS A 212 3.50 -7.50 -22.37
N LYS A 213 4.38 -8.47 -22.11
CA LYS A 213 4.82 -9.47 -23.11
C LYS A 213 4.30 -10.85 -22.79
#